data_AF-A0A290ZSG8-F1
#
_entry.id   AF-A0A290ZSG8-F1
#
_cell.length_a   1.000
_cell.length_b   1.000
_cell.length_c   1.000
_cell.angle_alpha   90.00
_cell.angle_beta   90.00
_cell.angle_gamma   90.00
#
_symmetry.space_group_name_H-M   'P 1'
#
loop_
_entity.id
_entity.type
_entity.pdbx_description
1 polymer ?
#
loop_
_entity_poly.entity_id
_entity_poly.type
_entity_poly.pdbx_seq_one_letter_code
_entity_poly.pdbx_strand_id
1 'polypeptide(L)'
;MQHHDRLTRAYRGLTADQSATLAFHYISEGNALEFKRLGDAVPRKDYNCPDVAYQARLDGFTRFAACWAIEHWRLRCHKAEMLGAALAASRRNDDEKADTLLDAHEQAESCLLALDAALAAVCAEHGLDAADVRRMAGTEAFQPMREGMTPDADYLAGMRAGLARLAGE
;
A
#
# COMPACT_ATOMS: atom_id res chain seq x y z
N MET A 1 -13.05 -4.45 37.63
CA MET A 1 -13.48 -4.84 36.26
C MET A 1 -12.84 -3.88 35.28
N GLN A 2 -11.69 -4.29 34.75
CA GLN A 2 -10.71 -3.42 34.13
C GLN A 2 -11.02 -3.21 32.64
N HIS A 3 -10.65 -2.06 32.07
CA HIS A 3 -10.84 -1.67 30.67
C HIS A 3 -10.58 -2.78 29.63
N HIS A 4 -9.71 -3.74 29.95
CA HIS A 4 -9.43 -4.96 29.19
C HIS A 4 -10.68 -5.74 28.75
N ASP A 5 -11.63 -5.97 29.66
CA ASP A 5 -12.82 -6.79 29.37
C ASP A 5 -13.81 -6.08 28.46
N ARG A 6 -13.77 -4.74 28.41
CA ARG A 6 -14.64 -3.92 27.57
C ARG A 6 -14.20 -3.94 26.10
N LEU A 7 -12.89 -3.82 25.84
CA LEU A 7 -12.36 -3.81 24.46
C LEU A 7 -12.45 -5.18 23.81
N THR A 8 -12.07 -6.25 24.51
CA THR A 8 -12.22 -7.62 24.00
C THR A 8 -13.68 -7.97 23.70
N ARG A 9 -14.63 -7.41 24.47
CA ARG A 9 -16.07 -7.56 24.20
C ARG A 9 -16.52 -6.77 22.98
N ALA A 10 -15.93 -5.61 22.71
CA ALA A 10 -16.22 -4.81 21.51
C ALA A 10 -15.80 -5.54 20.22
N TYR A 11 -14.68 -6.29 20.24
CA TYR A 11 -14.20 -7.04 19.08
C TYR A 11 -15.05 -8.27 18.72
N ARG A 12 -15.78 -8.86 19.68
CA ARG A 12 -16.60 -10.07 19.45
C ARG A 12 -17.79 -9.87 18.51
N GLY A 13 -18.19 -8.62 18.23
CA GLY A 13 -19.28 -8.30 17.31
C GLY A 13 -18.83 -7.99 15.88
N LEU A 14 -17.52 -8.00 15.61
CA LEU A 14 -16.98 -7.64 14.31
C LEU A 14 -17.14 -8.77 13.30
N THR A 15 -17.39 -8.39 12.04
CA THR A 15 -17.29 -9.32 10.92
C THR A 15 -15.84 -9.72 10.66
N ALA A 16 -15.63 -10.78 9.86
CA ALA A 16 -14.30 -11.19 9.43
C ALA A 16 -13.56 -10.05 8.71
N ASP A 17 -14.25 -9.31 7.84
CA ASP A 17 -13.70 -8.15 7.14
C ASP A 17 -13.27 -7.04 8.09
N GLN A 18 -14.16 -6.63 8.99
CA GLN A 18 -13.85 -5.56 9.96
C GLN A 18 -12.68 -5.95 10.86
N SER A 19 -12.63 -7.21 11.28
CA SER A 19 -11.52 -7.74 12.06
C SER A 19 -10.21 -7.74 11.27
N ALA A 20 -10.24 -8.11 9.99
CA ALA A 20 -9.04 -8.10 9.15
C ALA A 20 -8.52 -6.67 8.90
N THR A 21 -9.41 -5.71 8.66
CA THR A 21 -9.06 -4.29 8.52
C THR A 21 -8.40 -3.75 9.78
N LEU A 22 -8.99 -4.00 10.96
CA LEU A 22 -8.40 -3.59 12.25
C LEU A 22 -7.07 -4.29 12.53
N ALA A 23 -6.96 -5.57 12.19
CA ALA A 23 -5.73 -6.34 12.35
C ALA A 23 -4.61 -5.74 11.49
N PHE A 24 -4.90 -5.43 10.23
CA PHE A 24 -3.96 -4.79 9.31
C PHE A 24 -3.50 -3.42 9.85
N HIS A 25 -4.43 -2.61 10.35
CA HIS A 25 -4.13 -1.33 10.99
C HIS A 25 -3.16 -1.50 12.17
N TYR A 26 -3.46 -2.40 13.12
CA TYR A 26 -2.59 -2.63 14.29
C TYR A 26 -1.22 -3.20 13.90
N ILE A 27 -1.13 -4.02 12.86
CA ILE A 27 0.15 -4.48 12.31
C ILE A 27 0.96 -3.28 11.81
N SER A 28 0.33 -2.39 11.04
CA SER A 28 1.02 -1.22 10.48
C SER A 28 1.54 -0.27 11.57
N GLU A 29 0.80 -0.09 12.66
CA GLU A 29 1.21 0.72 13.82
C GLU A 29 2.25 0.02 14.72
N GLY A 30 2.55 -1.26 14.50
CA GLY A 30 3.38 -2.05 15.41
C GLY A 30 2.71 -2.31 16.77
N ASN A 31 1.39 -2.19 16.85
CA ASN A 31 0.62 -2.39 18.08
C ASN A 31 0.34 -3.88 18.32
N ALA A 32 1.39 -4.61 18.72
CA ALA A 32 1.33 -6.05 18.97
C ALA A 32 0.31 -6.44 20.06
N LEU A 33 0.04 -5.53 21.00
CA LEU A 33 -0.91 -5.76 22.09
C LEU A 33 -2.36 -5.79 21.59
N GLU A 34 -2.78 -4.78 20.83
CA GLU A 34 -4.14 -4.75 20.29
C GLU A 34 -4.33 -5.80 19.20
N PHE A 35 -3.31 -6.07 18.38
CA PHE A 35 -3.34 -7.18 17.42
C PHE A 35 -3.60 -8.53 18.11
N LYS A 36 -2.91 -8.81 19.22
CA LYS A 36 -3.13 -10.04 20.00
C LYS A 36 -4.54 -10.10 20.59
N ARG A 37 -5.04 -9.00 21.17
CA ARG A 37 -6.39 -8.95 21.75
C ARG A 37 -7.48 -9.16 20.71
N LEU A 38 -7.30 -8.61 19.51
CA LEU A 38 -8.19 -8.83 18.39
C LEU A 38 -8.16 -10.31 17.98
N GLY A 39 -6.99 -10.90 17.83
CA GLY A 39 -6.83 -12.32 17.51
C GLY A 39 -7.46 -13.27 18.55
N ASP A 40 -7.41 -12.91 19.83
CA ASP A 40 -8.08 -13.65 20.91
C ASP A 40 -9.61 -13.50 20.88
N ALA A 41 -10.14 -12.45 20.23
CA ALA A 41 -11.57 -12.20 20.09
C ALA A 41 -12.17 -12.77 18.80
N VAL A 42 -11.35 -13.04 17.77
CA VAL A 42 -11.79 -13.67 16.52
C VAL A 42 -12.33 -15.08 16.83
N PRO A 43 -13.54 -15.44 16.35
CA PRO A 43 -14.10 -16.76 16.53
C PRO A 43 -13.14 -17.84 16.01
N ARG A 44 -12.84 -18.82 16.87
CA ARG A 44 -12.11 -20.02 16.45
C ARG A 44 -13.11 -21.03 15.89
N LYS A 45 -12.84 -21.56 14.70
CA LYS A 45 -13.62 -22.62 14.05
C LYS A 45 -12.86 -23.95 14.17
N ASP A 46 -13.41 -25.01 13.59
CA ASP A 46 -12.93 -26.40 13.71
C ASP A 46 -11.40 -26.51 13.80
N TYR A 47 -10.92 -27.32 14.75
CA TYR A 47 -9.50 -27.48 15.10
C TYR A 47 -8.81 -26.29 15.79
N ASN A 48 -9.58 -25.38 16.42
CA ASN A 48 -9.07 -24.18 17.12
C ASN A 48 -8.34 -23.18 16.20
N CYS A 49 -8.56 -23.26 14.89
CA CYS A 49 -8.00 -22.31 13.94
C CYS A 49 -8.79 -20.99 13.96
N PRO A 50 -8.14 -19.83 13.79
CA PRO A 50 -8.84 -18.58 13.50
C PRO A 50 -9.77 -18.72 12.30
N ASP A 51 -10.83 -17.93 12.24
CA ASP A 51 -11.78 -17.95 11.11
C ASP A 51 -11.02 -17.81 9.76
N VAL A 52 -11.21 -18.79 8.88
CA VAL A 52 -10.55 -18.84 7.56
C VAL A 52 -10.88 -17.60 6.73
N ALA A 53 -12.10 -17.06 6.85
CA ALA A 53 -12.48 -15.84 6.15
C ALA A 53 -11.67 -14.63 6.63
N TYR A 54 -11.39 -14.53 7.95
CA TYR A 54 -10.55 -13.47 8.51
C TYR A 54 -9.10 -13.62 8.05
N GLN A 55 -8.57 -14.85 8.07
CA GLN A 55 -7.19 -15.12 7.65
C GLN A 55 -6.96 -14.83 6.17
N ALA A 56 -7.84 -15.32 5.30
CA ALA A 56 -7.77 -15.06 3.87
C ALA A 56 -7.77 -13.55 3.57
N ARG A 57 -8.66 -12.81 4.25
CA ARG A 57 -8.77 -11.36 4.10
C ARG A 57 -7.50 -10.62 4.55
N LEU A 58 -6.95 -10.98 5.70
CA LEU A 58 -5.72 -10.38 6.22
C LEU A 58 -4.51 -10.68 5.32
N ASP A 59 -4.43 -11.92 4.80
CA ASP A 59 -3.40 -12.33 3.84
C ASP A 59 -3.51 -11.52 2.54
N GLY A 60 -4.72 -11.33 2.02
CA GLY A 60 -4.99 -10.50 0.85
C GLY A 60 -4.49 -9.06 1.04
N PHE A 61 -4.84 -8.43 2.16
CA PHE A 61 -4.35 -7.07 2.49
C PHE A 61 -2.83 -7.01 2.60
N THR A 62 -2.21 -8.02 3.20
CA THR A 62 -0.74 -8.06 3.34
C THR A 62 -0.05 -8.23 1.99
N ARG A 63 -0.58 -9.09 1.10
CA ARG A 63 -0.05 -9.27 -0.26
C ARG A 63 -0.22 -8.02 -1.11
N PHE A 64 -1.40 -7.42 -1.06
CA PHE A 64 -1.69 -6.14 -1.70
C PHE A 64 -0.69 -5.05 -1.28
N ALA A 65 -0.50 -4.88 0.04
CA ALA A 65 0.42 -3.89 0.58
C ALA A 65 1.88 -4.15 0.17
N ALA A 66 2.31 -5.42 0.18
CA ALA A 66 3.65 -5.81 -0.25
C ALA A 66 3.87 -5.55 -1.75
N CYS A 67 2.92 -5.92 -2.61
CA CYS A 67 2.99 -5.66 -4.04
C CYS A 67 3.04 -4.16 -4.35
N TRP A 68 2.20 -3.37 -3.68
CA TRP A 68 2.24 -1.91 -3.81
C TRP A 68 3.60 -1.34 -3.37
N ALA A 69 4.13 -1.77 -2.22
CA ALA A 69 5.40 -1.30 -1.71
C ALA A 69 6.58 -1.62 -2.63
N ILE A 70 6.63 -2.85 -3.16
CA ILE A 70 7.65 -3.27 -4.12
C ILE A 70 7.62 -2.38 -5.36
N GLU A 71 6.42 -2.15 -5.89
CA GLU A 71 6.26 -1.33 -7.10
C GLU A 71 6.61 0.15 -6.85
N HIS A 72 6.23 0.68 -5.69
CA HIS A 72 6.59 2.03 -5.27
C HIS A 72 8.11 2.21 -5.23
N TRP A 73 8.82 1.31 -4.55
CA TRP A 73 10.27 1.39 -4.45
C TRP A 73 10.97 1.15 -5.78
N ARG A 74 10.46 0.24 -6.62
CA ARG A 74 10.96 0.01 -7.98
C ARG A 74 10.91 1.30 -8.81
N LEU A 75 9.77 1.98 -8.82
CA LEU A 75 9.60 3.23 -9.55
C LEU A 75 10.44 4.37 -8.96
N ARG A 76 10.55 4.47 -7.62
CA ARG A 76 11.43 5.45 -6.95
C ARG A 76 12.89 5.28 -7.36
N CYS A 77 13.38 4.05 -7.39
CA CYS A 77 14.75 3.75 -7.84
C CYS A 77 14.93 4.09 -9.31
N HIS A 78 13.99 3.69 -10.18
CA HIS A 78 14.05 3.97 -11.61
C HIS A 78 14.06 5.49 -11.89
N LYS A 79 13.21 6.26 -11.19
CA LYS A 79 13.20 7.72 -11.26
C LYS A 79 14.57 8.34 -10.94
N ALA A 80 15.20 7.88 -9.86
CA ALA A 80 16.50 8.38 -9.42
C ALA A 80 17.62 8.00 -10.41
N GLU A 81 17.55 6.80 -10.99
CA GLU A 81 18.46 6.33 -12.03
C GLU A 81 18.40 7.23 -13.27
N MET A 82 17.18 7.53 -13.77
CA MET A 82 17.00 8.39 -14.95
C MET A 82 17.56 9.80 -14.71
N LEU A 83 17.30 10.38 -13.52
CA LEU A 83 17.85 11.70 -13.17
C LEU A 83 19.38 11.69 -13.10
N GLY A 84 19.97 10.67 -12.49
CA GLY A 84 21.42 10.51 -12.40
C GLY A 84 22.07 10.34 -13.79
N ALA A 85 21.43 9.55 -14.66
CA ALA A 85 21.87 9.34 -16.03
C ALA A 85 21.75 10.63 -16.87
N ALA A 86 20.67 11.40 -16.71
CA ALA A 86 20.47 12.69 -17.37
C ALA A 86 21.59 13.66 -16.99
N LEU A 87 21.89 13.80 -15.69
CA LEU A 87 22.99 14.64 -15.19
C LEU A 87 24.35 14.22 -15.78
N ALA A 88 24.58 12.92 -15.96
CA ALA A 88 25.80 12.41 -16.57
C ALA A 88 25.88 12.71 -18.07
N ALA A 89 24.76 12.66 -18.79
CA ALA A 89 24.67 13.02 -20.21
C ALA A 89 24.90 14.53 -20.42
N SER A 90 24.26 15.39 -19.61
CA SER A 90 24.48 16.84 -19.65
C SER A 90 25.94 17.22 -19.43
N ARG A 91 26.64 16.55 -18.48
CA ARG A 91 28.08 16.77 -18.26
C ARG A 91 28.97 16.38 -19.45
N ARG A 92 28.46 15.56 -20.36
CA ARG A 92 29.14 15.17 -21.60
C ARG A 92 28.71 16.01 -22.80
N ASN A 93 27.85 17.01 -22.60
CA ASN A 93 27.21 17.82 -23.65
C ASN A 93 26.42 16.95 -24.64
N ASP A 94 25.77 15.89 -24.14
CA ASP A 94 24.86 15.03 -24.89
C ASP A 94 23.41 15.40 -24.52
N ASP A 95 22.97 16.55 -25.05
CA ASP A 95 21.70 17.19 -24.66
C ASP A 95 20.48 16.35 -25.08
N GLU A 96 20.49 15.75 -26.28
CA GLU A 96 19.41 14.88 -26.77
C GLU A 96 19.16 13.69 -25.83
N LYS A 97 20.24 13.07 -25.37
CA LYS A 97 20.15 11.97 -24.41
C LYS A 97 19.71 12.45 -23.03
N ALA A 98 20.18 13.62 -22.59
CA ALA A 98 19.77 14.20 -21.32
C ALA A 98 18.26 14.46 -21.31
N ASP A 99 17.72 15.07 -22.37
CA ASP A 99 16.29 15.37 -22.52
C ASP A 99 15.45 14.08 -22.52
N THR A 100 15.87 13.06 -23.28
CA THR A 100 15.18 11.75 -23.29
C THR A 100 15.11 11.11 -21.89
N LEU A 101 16.18 11.23 -21.10
CA LEU A 101 16.24 10.69 -19.74
C LEU A 101 15.42 11.52 -18.75
N LEU A 102 15.29 12.84 -18.98
CA LEU A 102 14.40 13.70 -18.20
C LEU A 102 12.93 13.39 -18.49
N ASP A 103 12.57 13.14 -19.75
CA ASP A 103 11.22 12.69 -20.10
C ASP A 103 10.89 11.35 -19.42
N ALA A 104 11.83 10.41 -19.40
CA ALA A 104 11.66 9.13 -18.70
C ALA A 104 11.53 9.31 -17.18
N HIS A 105 12.23 10.29 -16.60
CA HIS A 105 12.09 10.67 -15.20
C HIS A 105 10.69 11.22 -14.90
N GLU A 106 10.19 12.14 -15.73
CA GLU A 106 8.84 12.70 -15.58
C GLU A 106 7.76 11.61 -15.73
N GLN A 107 7.93 10.68 -16.68
CA GLN A 107 7.04 9.54 -16.83
C GLN A 107 7.01 8.65 -15.58
N ALA A 108 8.18 8.41 -14.95
CA ALA A 108 8.23 7.65 -13.71
C ALA A 108 7.52 8.36 -12.54
N GLU A 109 7.56 9.70 -12.47
CA GLU A 109 6.77 10.47 -11.51
C GLU A 109 5.27 10.35 -11.75
N SER A 110 4.84 10.40 -13.02
CA SER A 110 3.45 10.21 -13.40
C SER A 110 2.93 8.81 -13.03
N CYS A 111 3.76 7.77 -13.20
CA CYS A 111 3.46 6.42 -12.74
C CYS A 111 3.39 6.30 -11.20
N LEU A 112 4.26 6.99 -10.46
CA LEU A 112 4.21 7.01 -8.99
C LEU A 112 2.93 7.68 -8.46
N LEU A 113 2.49 8.77 -9.10
CA LEU A 113 1.20 9.40 -8.82
C LEU A 113 0.03 8.45 -9.09
N ALA A 114 0.08 7.76 -10.23
CA ALA A 114 -0.93 6.76 -10.60
C ALA A 114 -0.98 5.59 -9.61
N LEU A 115 0.18 5.14 -9.13
CA LEU A 115 0.27 4.08 -8.12
C LEU A 115 -0.35 4.50 -6.78
N ASP A 116 -0.11 5.73 -6.34
CA ASP A 116 -0.65 6.25 -5.08
C ASP A 116 -2.16 6.54 -5.18
N ALA A 117 -2.63 6.98 -6.35
CA ALA A 117 -4.06 7.12 -6.64
C ALA A 117 -4.78 5.75 -6.68
N ALA A 118 -4.16 4.73 -7.28
CA ALA A 118 -4.69 3.38 -7.29
C ALA A 118 -4.77 2.78 -5.87
N LEU A 119 -3.76 3.04 -5.03
CA LEU A 119 -3.78 2.67 -3.61
C LEU A 119 -4.98 3.30 -2.90
N ALA A 120 -5.16 4.61 -3.02
CA ALA A 120 -6.26 5.32 -2.36
C ALA A 120 -7.63 4.76 -2.78
N ALA A 121 -7.82 4.44 -4.07
CA ALA A 121 -9.05 3.86 -4.56
C ALA A 121 -9.33 2.47 -3.98
N VAL A 122 -8.34 1.56 -4.02
CA VAL A 122 -8.49 0.19 -3.51
C VAL A 122 -8.67 0.18 -1.99
N CYS A 123 -7.94 1.03 -1.26
CA CYS A 123 -8.11 1.19 0.18
C CYS A 123 -9.53 1.67 0.53
N ALA A 124 -10.07 2.65 -0.20
CA ALA A 124 -11.42 3.15 0.02
C ALA A 124 -12.50 2.07 -0.23
N GLU A 125 -12.31 1.23 -1.25
CA GLU A 125 -13.22 0.11 -1.58
C GLU A 125 -13.26 -0.97 -0.49
N HIS A 126 -12.16 -1.16 0.26
CA HIS A 126 -12.02 -2.20 1.28
C HIS A 126 -12.02 -1.67 2.72
N GLY A 127 -12.27 -0.37 2.92
CA GLY A 127 -12.30 0.27 4.24
C GLY A 127 -10.94 0.31 4.94
N LEU A 128 -9.85 0.26 4.19
CA LEU A 128 -8.48 0.38 4.70
C LEU A 128 -8.03 1.85 4.70
N ASP A 129 -7.13 2.20 5.61
CA ASP A 129 -6.40 3.46 5.52
C ASP A 129 -5.17 3.29 4.61
N ALA A 130 -5.08 4.09 3.55
CA ALA A 130 -3.91 4.10 2.68
C ALA A 130 -2.63 4.50 3.44
N ALA A 131 -2.75 5.26 4.53
CA ALA A 131 -1.62 5.58 5.41
C ALA A 131 -1.03 4.33 6.07
N ASP A 132 -1.83 3.30 6.38
CA ASP A 132 -1.34 2.05 6.97
C ASP A 132 -0.43 1.30 5.99
N VAL A 133 -0.83 1.24 4.72
CA VAL A 133 -0.03 0.63 3.64
C VAL A 133 1.28 1.38 3.44
N ARG A 134 1.22 2.71 3.39
CA ARG A 134 2.40 3.57 3.27
C ARG A 134 3.35 3.41 4.46
N ARG A 135 2.81 3.31 5.68
CA ARG A 135 3.57 3.07 6.92
C ARG A 135 4.28 1.73 6.88
N MET A 136 3.61 0.67 6.44
CA MET A 136 4.23 -0.65 6.24
C MET A 136 5.37 -0.60 5.21
N ALA A 137 5.22 0.19 4.16
CA ALA A 137 6.25 0.38 3.14
C ALA A 137 7.38 1.33 3.57
N GLY A 138 7.26 1.99 4.73
CA GLY A 138 8.23 2.99 5.20
C GLY A 138 8.27 4.25 4.35
N THR A 139 7.13 4.66 3.77
CA THR A 139 7.03 5.82 2.87
C THR A 139 5.83 6.69 3.19
N GLU A 140 5.74 7.84 2.54
CA GLU A 140 4.61 8.77 2.59
C GLU A 140 3.92 8.84 1.23
N ALA A 141 2.81 9.60 1.15
CA ALA A 141 2.14 9.87 -0.11
C ALA A 141 3.14 10.49 -1.10
N PHE A 142 3.12 10.02 -2.34
CA PHE A 142 4.08 10.51 -3.33
C PHE A 142 3.75 11.97 -3.71
N GLN A 143 4.75 12.84 -3.61
CA GLN A 143 4.67 14.22 -4.10
C GLN A 143 5.62 14.36 -5.30
N PRO A 144 5.09 14.73 -6.48
CA PRO A 144 5.92 14.96 -7.67
C PRO A 144 6.78 16.21 -7.46
N MET A 145 7.93 16.27 -8.13
CA MET A 145 8.78 17.47 -8.06
C MET A 145 8.16 18.67 -8.78
N ARG A 146 7.36 18.40 -9.81
CA ARG A 146 6.67 19.41 -10.62
C ARG A 146 5.20 19.52 -10.22
N GLU A 147 4.76 20.75 -9.96
CA GLU A 147 3.34 21.04 -9.74
C GLU A 147 2.51 20.79 -11.01
N GLY A 148 1.26 20.33 -10.81
CA GLY A 148 0.31 20.09 -11.90
C GLY A 148 0.56 18.82 -12.71
N MET A 149 1.49 17.96 -12.30
CA MET A 149 1.68 16.66 -12.93
C MET A 149 0.45 15.77 -12.71
N THR A 150 -0.01 15.14 -13.79
CA THR A 150 -1.15 14.23 -13.77
C THR A 150 -0.69 12.78 -13.66
N PRO A 151 -1.46 11.92 -12.97
CA PRO A 151 -1.22 10.48 -12.97
C PRO A 151 -1.31 9.89 -14.38
N ASP A 152 -0.45 8.92 -14.68
CA ASP A 152 -0.55 8.14 -15.92
C ASP A 152 -1.83 7.30 -15.90
N ALA A 153 -2.71 7.53 -16.87
CA ALA A 153 -4.05 6.94 -16.88
C ALA A 153 -4.04 5.43 -17.13
N ASP A 154 -3.19 4.96 -18.03
CA ASP A 154 -3.10 3.54 -18.40
C ASP A 154 -2.47 2.74 -17.26
N TYR A 155 -1.41 3.28 -16.67
CA TYR A 155 -0.75 2.70 -15.51
C TYR A 155 -1.68 2.70 -14.29
N LEU A 156 -2.45 3.77 -14.05
CA LEU A 156 -3.45 3.82 -12.98
C LEU A 156 -4.51 2.71 -13.16
N ALA A 157 -5.05 2.56 -14.36
CA ALA A 157 -6.05 1.54 -14.64
C ALA A 157 -5.48 0.13 -14.43
N GLY A 158 -4.27 -0.12 -14.91
CA GLY A 158 -3.55 -1.39 -14.74
C GLY A 158 -3.28 -1.71 -13.27
N MET A 159 -2.74 -0.76 -12.51
CA MET A 159 -2.43 -0.95 -11.10
C MET A 159 -3.67 -1.12 -10.25
N ARG A 160 -4.75 -0.35 -10.50
CA ARG A 160 -6.02 -0.53 -9.79
C ARG A 160 -6.58 -1.93 -10.01
N ALA A 161 -6.60 -2.43 -11.25
CA ALA A 161 -7.09 -3.76 -11.56
C ALA A 161 -6.20 -4.89 -10.98
N GLY A 162 -4.89 -4.68 -10.94
CA GLY A 162 -3.95 -5.61 -10.30
C GLY A 162 -4.13 -5.68 -8.79
N LEU A 163 -4.16 -4.53 -8.14
CA LEU A 163 -4.26 -4.40 -6.69
C LEU A 163 -5.63 -4.85 -6.17
N ALA A 164 -6.73 -4.54 -6.86
CA ALA A 164 -8.07 -4.97 -6.48
C ALA A 164 -8.23 -6.50 -6.48
N ARG A 165 -7.55 -7.21 -7.40
CA ARG A 165 -7.54 -8.69 -7.41
C ARG A 165 -6.88 -9.24 -6.16
N LEU A 166 -5.72 -8.70 -5.79
CA LEU A 166 -4.98 -9.12 -4.59
C LEU A 166 -5.71 -8.79 -3.29
N ALA A 167 -6.46 -7.69 -3.29
CA ALA A 167 -7.22 -7.25 -2.14
C ALA A 167 -8.60 -7.94 -2.03
N GLY A 168 -9.07 -8.67 -3.05
CA GLY A 168 -10.38 -9.34 -3.08
C GLY A 168 -10.35 -10.87 -3.00
N GLU A 169 -9.18 -11.49 -3.18
CA GLU A 169 -8.91 -12.92 -2.95
C GLU A 169 -8.67 -13.22 -1.47
#